data_AF-A0A922ZB60-F1
#
_entry.id   AF-A0A922ZB60-F1
#
_cell.length_a   1.000
_cell.length_b   1.000
_cell.length_c   1.000
_cell.angle_alpha   90.00
_cell.angle_beta   90.00
_cell.angle_gamma   90.00
#
_symmetry.space_group_name_H-M   'P 1'
#
loop_
_entity.id
_entity.type
_entity.pdbx_description
1 polymer ?
#
loop_
_entity_poly.entity_id
_entity_poly.type
_entity_poly.pdbx_seq_one_letter_code
_entity_poly.pdbx_strand_id
1 'polypeptide(L)'
;MTRTIACIIFNIILISSAVAQQNDSLYVTGNRQVDFFGKPGKLLTGYQNEVPLLQGTSSNNSEKSPWLAAAMSLLVPGAGEIYAESYTKGGIFLGVEIASWIVAGVYNSKGNKQTEWFKNYANEHYSPVRYADWVLRNYGSLIPGIDTTLYYRPPTSSEKPPFDCLSWIELNRLEGEVSTFTHRLPLYGEQQYFELIGKYKQFSKGWDTEDPYETDHLTPSDQFYYYGVEFNKADKYYKISDMFISVIIVNHIVSAFDAYLTASRYNNALHADVQLKMQPTIYGMIPTAEAHITYTF
;
A
#
# COMPACT_ATOMS: atom_id res chain seq x y z
N MET A 1 -5.67 -7.65 -16.41
CA MET A 1 -5.11 -6.32 -16.06
C MET A 1 -3.68 -6.37 -15.52
N THR A 2 -3.02 -7.53 -15.52
CA THR A 2 -1.68 -7.76 -14.96
C THR A 2 -0.53 -7.50 -15.94
N ARG A 3 -0.81 -7.31 -17.24
CA ARG A 3 0.23 -7.04 -18.26
C ARG A 3 0.53 -5.55 -18.48
N THR A 4 -0.34 -4.66 -18.01
CA THR A 4 -0.17 -3.20 -18.21
C THR A 4 0.69 -2.55 -17.11
N ILE A 5 0.79 -3.20 -15.94
CA ILE A 5 1.54 -2.71 -14.77
C ILE A 5 3.07 -2.85 -14.99
N ALA A 6 3.52 -3.85 -15.73
CA ALA A 6 4.94 -4.05 -16.03
C ALA A 6 5.51 -3.01 -17.02
N CYS A 7 4.71 -2.50 -17.97
CA CYS A 7 5.19 -1.54 -18.97
C CYS A 7 5.37 -0.11 -18.42
N ILE A 8 4.68 0.27 -17.33
CA ILE A 8 4.81 1.62 -16.77
C ILE A 8 6.03 1.71 -15.83
N ILE A 9 6.34 0.64 -15.10
CA ILE A 9 7.53 0.58 -14.22
C ILE A 9 8.83 0.50 -15.04
N PHE A 10 8.81 -0.10 -16.24
CA PHE A 10 10.00 -0.21 -17.10
C PHE A 10 10.37 1.09 -17.83
N ASN A 11 9.43 2.04 -17.98
CA ASN A 11 9.68 3.30 -18.70
C ASN A 11 10.24 4.44 -17.83
N ILE A 12 10.10 4.37 -16.50
CA ILE A 12 10.63 5.40 -15.60
C ILE A 12 12.14 5.20 -15.31
N ILE A 13 12.66 4.00 -15.56
CA ILE A 13 14.08 3.65 -15.32
C ILE A 13 15.00 4.12 -16.46
N LEU A 14 14.46 4.52 -17.61
CA LEU A 14 15.26 4.82 -18.82
C LEU A 14 15.56 6.31 -19.08
N ILE A 15 15.07 7.24 -18.26
CA ILE A 15 15.23 8.69 -18.54
C ILE A 15 16.48 9.31 -17.85
N SER A 16 17.15 8.58 -16.95
CA SER A 16 18.27 9.13 -16.16
C SER A 16 19.68 8.95 -16.75
N SER A 17 19.84 8.49 -18.00
CA SER A 17 21.16 8.22 -18.59
C SER A 17 21.63 9.20 -19.67
N ALA A 18 20.89 10.28 -19.95
CA ALA A 18 21.31 11.26 -20.94
C ALA A 18 21.20 12.67 -20.36
N VAL A 19 22.32 13.21 -19.89
CA VAL A 19 22.82 14.58 -20.11
C VAL A 19 23.92 14.84 -19.09
N ALA A 20 25.17 14.71 -19.54
CA ALA A 20 26.32 15.41 -18.98
C ALA A 20 27.45 15.31 -20.01
N GLN A 21 27.32 16.04 -21.12
CA GLN A 21 28.43 16.26 -22.06
C GLN A 21 28.97 17.67 -21.81
N GLN A 22 29.98 17.76 -20.95
CA GLN A 22 30.83 18.94 -20.83
C GLN A 22 32.16 18.63 -21.53
N ASN A 23 32.39 19.30 -22.66
CA ASN A 23 33.59 19.16 -23.48
C ASN A 23 34.77 19.88 -22.81
N ASP A 24 35.46 19.21 -21.90
CA ASP A 24 36.82 19.60 -21.55
C ASP A 24 37.77 18.77 -22.43
N SER A 25 38.42 19.43 -23.38
CA SER A 25 39.38 18.79 -24.29
C SER A 25 40.60 18.32 -23.49
N LEU A 26 40.57 17.05 -23.08
CA LEU A 26 41.67 16.37 -22.42
C LEU A 26 42.83 16.21 -23.43
N TYR A 27 43.93 16.93 -23.22
CA TYR A 27 45.15 16.73 -23.99
C TYR A 27 45.86 15.46 -23.50
N VAL A 28 45.63 14.36 -24.21
CA VAL A 28 46.25 13.06 -23.98
C VAL A 28 47.63 13.06 -24.63
N THR A 29 48.67 12.66 -23.90
CA THR A 29 50.06 12.67 -24.40
C THR A 29 50.31 11.59 -25.46
N GLY A 30 49.38 10.65 -25.62
CA GLY A 30 49.45 9.53 -26.57
C GLY A 30 50.22 8.33 -26.02
N ASN A 31 50.70 8.43 -24.78
CA ASN A 31 51.42 7.37 -24.09
C ASN A 31 50.59 6.82 -22.94
N ARG A 32 50.03 5.61 -23.14
CA ARG A 32 49.12 4.95 -22.20
C ARG A 32 49.70 4.78 -20.79
N GLN A 33 51.02 4.71 -20.63
CA GLN A 33 51.64 4.57 -19.29
C GLN A 33 51.67 5.88 -18.51
N VAL A 34 51.71 7.02 -19.21
CA VAL A 34 51.69 8.36 -18.61
C VAL A 34 50.25 8.82 -18.39
N ASP A 35 49.40 8.61 -19.41
CA ASP A 35 48.02 9.09 -19.40
C ASP A 35 47.09 8.30 -18.45
N PHE A 36 47.36 7.01 -18.20
CA PHE A 36 46.50 6.15 -17.35
C PHE A 36 47.16 5.69 -16.04
N PHE A 37 48.48 5.61 -15.98
CA PHE A 37 49.18 4.99 -14.84
C PHE A 37 50.16 5.94 -14.14
N GLY A 38 50.19 7.22 -14.53
CA GLY A 38 50.95 8.26 -13.84
C GLY A 38 52.45 7.97 -13.68
N LYS A 39 53.04 7.10 -14.52
CA LYS A 39 54.46 6.75 -14.36
C LYS A 39 55.34 7.94 -14.77
N PRO A 40 56.12 8.52 -13.84
CA PRO A 40 56.98 9.64 -14.16
C PRO A 40 58.10 9.16 -15.09
N GLY A 41 58.26 9.83 -16.23
CA GLY A 41 59.52 9.73 -16.98
C GLY A 41 60.69 10.14 -16.08
N LYS A 42 61.89 9.60 -16.36
CA LYS A 42 63.14 9.77 -15.58
C LYS A 42 63.22 11.14 -14.87
N LEU A 43 63.09 11.11 -13.54
CA LEU A 43 63.16 12.28 -12.67
C LEU A 43 64.62 12.78 -12.59
N LEU A 44 64.83 14.08 -12.82
CA LEU A 44 66.09 14.75 -12.51
C LEU A 44 66.10 15.11 -11.03
N THR A 45 66.99 14.47 -10.26
CA THR A 45 67.38 14.89 -8.92
C THR A 45 68.11 16.23 -9.01
N GLY A 46 67.45 17.34 -8.68
CA GLY A 46 68.16 18.63 -8.57
C GLY A 46 67.33 19.91 -8.47
N TYR A 47 66.00 19.88 -8.53
CA TYR A 47 65.20 21.11 -8.44
C TYR A 47 64.49 21.22 -7.08
N GLN A 48 65.07 22.01 -6.16
CA GLN A 48 64.43 22.42 -4.92
C GLN A 48 63.79 23.79 -5.12
N ASN A 49 62.57 23.83 -5.62
CA ASN A 49 61.67 24.94 -5.38
C ASN A 49 60.39 24.35 -4.81
N GLU A 50 59.89 24.96 -3.74
CA GLU A 50 58.64 24.58 -3.09
C GLU A 50 57.53 24.59 -4.13
N VAL A 51 57.04 23.40 -4.49
CA VAL A 51 55.85 23.23 -5.31
C VAL A 51 54.74 23.98 -4.59
N PRO A 52 54.08 24.98 -5.21
CA PRO A 52 52.87 25.53 -4.64
C PRO A 52 51.87 24.37 -4.58
N LEU A 53 51.63 23.85 -3.38
CA LEU A 53 50.49 22.98 -3.14
C LEU A 53 49.27 23.82 -3.51
N LEU A 54 48.71 23.57 -4.69
CA LEU A 54 47.30 23.85 -4.87
C LEU A 54 46.62 23.08 -3.75
N GLN A 55 46.17 23.79 -2.73
CA GLN A 55 45.26 23.25 -1.74
C GLN A 55 44.07 22.78 -2.54
N GLY A 56 44.07 21.50 -2.90
CA GLY A 56 42.86 20.82 -3.28
C GLY A 56 41.90 21.13 -2.16
N THR A 57 40.82 21.81 -2.49
CA THR A 57 39.69 21.97 -1.59
C THR A 57 39.20 20.57 -1.32
N SER A 58 39.75 19.92 -0.30
CA SER A 58 39.23 18.67 0.22
C SER A 58 37.79 18.99 0.58
N SER A 59 36.85 18.55 -0.25
CA SER A 59 35.44 18.76 0.07
C SER A 59 35.24 18.05 1.41
N ASN A 60 34.87 18.81 2.44
CA ASN A 60 34.68 18.35 3.81
C ASN A 60 33.38 17.50 3.93
N ASN A 61 33.07 16.70 2.92
CA ASN A 61 31.89 15.88 2.88
C ASN A 61 32.18 14.60 3.68
N SER A 62 31.64 14.55 4.89
CA SER A 62 31.71 13.36 5.74
C SER A 62 30.86 12.24 5.15
N GLU A 63 31.35 11.00 5.27
CA GLU A 63 30.58 9.80 4.95
C GLU A 63 29.24 9.76 5.69
N LYS A 64 28.26 9.12 5.04
CA LYS A 64 26.91 8.92 5.55
C LYS A 64 26.73 7.46 5.93
N SER A 65 26.06 7.17 7.04
CA SER A 65 25.82 5.78 7.46
C SER A 65 24.68 5.14 6.65
N PRO A 66 24.91 4.05 5.90
CA PRO A 66 23.85 3.39 5.14
C PRO A 66 22.75 2.80 6.00
N TRP A 67 23.10 2.25 7.16
CA TRP A 67 22.13 1.69 8.11
C TRP A 67 21.28 2.77 8.78
N LEU A 68 21.87 3.93 9.07
CA LEU A 68 21.10 5.07 9.57
C LEU A 68 20.13 5.58 8.50
N ALA A 69 20.58 5.70 7.25
CA ALA A 69 19.72 6.09 6.13
C ALA A 69 18.53 5.13 5.99
N ALA A 70 18.79 3.82 5.99
CA ALA A 70 17.75 2.81 5.93
C ALA A 70 16.74 2.92 7.08
N ALA A 71 17.23 3.08 8.31
CA ALA A 71 16.38 3.22 9.50
C ALA A 71 15.50 4.48 9.44
N MET A 72 16.05 5.60 8.98
CA MET A 72 15.30 6.85 8.78
C MET A 72 14.16 6.65 7.76
N SER A 73 14.45 6.03 6.61
CA SER A 73 13.44 5.77 5.57
C SER A 73 12.42 4.69 5.93
N LEU A 74 12.79 3.75 6.80
CA LEU A 74 11.84 2.78 7.34
C LEU A 74 10.82 3.45 8.28
N LEU A 75 11.21 4.50 9.00
CA LEU A 75 10.31 5.28 9.85
C LEU A 75 9.49 6.29 9.04
N VAL A 76 10.16 7.03 8.17
CA VAL A 76 9.57 8.05 7.31
C VAL A 76 10.11 7.88 5.90
N PRO A 77 9.33 7.31 4.97
CA PRO A 77 9.78 7.09 3.59
C PRO A 77 10.34 8.37 2.97
N GLY A 78 11.54 8.26 2.42
CA GLY A 78 12.29 9.36 1.81
C GLY A 78 13.28 10.08 2.74
N ALA A 79 13.23 9.88 4.05
CA ALA A 79 14.08 10.61 5.01
C ALA A 79 15.56 10.23 4.91
N GLY A 80 15.87 8.95 4.68
CA GLY A 80 17.21 8.43 4.48
C GLY A 80 17.83 8.85 3.14
N GLU A 81 17.03 8.97 2.08
CA GLU A 81 17.46 9.49 0.80
C GLU A 81 17.81 10.98 0.91
N ILE A 82 17.03 11.77 1.67
CA ILE A 82 17.35 13.16 1.99
C ILE A 82 18.64 13.24 2.81
N TYR A 83 18.82 12.37 3.81
CA TYR A 83 20.07 12.28 4.58
C TYR A 83 21.29 11.99 3.69
N ALA A 84 21.11 11.17 2.65
CA ALA A 84 22.12 10.88 1.64
C ALA A 84 22.13 11.88 0.46
N GLU A 85 21.54 13.08 0.65
CA GLU A 85 21.54 14.22 -0.29
C GLU A 85 20.83 13.95 -1.63
N SER A 86 19.98 12.92 -1.68
CA SER A 86 19.12 12.60 -2.82
C SER A 86 17.69 13.11 -2.62
N TYR A 87 17.54 14.45 -2.67
CA TYR A 87 16.27 15.13 -2.41
C TYR A 87 15.13 14.72 -3.36
N THR A 88 15.43 14.49 -4.64
CA THR A 88 14.41 14.07 -5.61
C THR A 88 13.80 12.72 -5.24
N LYS A 89 14.64 11.75 -4.86
CA LYS A 89 14.16 10.43 -4.43
C LYS A 89 13.38 10.52 -3.13
N GLY A 90 13.90 11.27 -2.17
CA GLY A 90 13.23 11.50 -0.89
C GLY A 90 11.84 12.13 -1.07
N GLY A 91 11.74 13.14 -1.94
CA GLY A 91 10.47 13.78 -2.29
C GLY A 91 9.47 12.84 -2.96
N ILE A 92 9.93 11.90 -3.81
CA ILE A 92 9.05 10.90 -4.43
C ILE A 92 8.49 9.94 -3.39
N PHE A 93 9.33 9.34 -2.54
CA PHE A 93 8.88 8.40 -1.51
C PHE A 93 7.91 9.04 -0.52
N LEU A 94 8.23 10.26 -0.07
CA LEU A 94 7.34 11.04 0.79
C LEU A 94 6.04 11.43 0.09
N GLY A 95 6.10 11.79 -1.19
CA GLY A 95 4.92 12.12 -1.98
C GLY A 95 3.98 10.94 -2.15
N VAL A 96 4.53 9.75 -2.44
CA VAL A 96 3.76 8.48 -2.52
C VAL A 96 3.14 8.14 -1.17
N GLU A 97 3.88 8.34 -0.08
CA GLU A 97 3.40 8.10 1.29
C GLU A 97 2.17 8.95 1.61
N ILE A 98 2.28 10.27 1.42
CA ILE A 98 1.18 11.22 1.69
C ILE A 98 -0.03 10.91 0.78
N ALA A 99 0.20 10.70 -0.51
CA ALA A 99 -0.87 10.39 -1.45
C ALA A 99 -1.60 9.09 -1.06
N SER A 100 -0.87 8.07 -0.65
CA SER A 100 -1.44 6.77 -0.26
C SER A 100 -2.27 6.87 1.00
N TRP A 101 -1.82 7.62 2.02
CA TRP A 101 -2.63 7.89 3.23
C TRP A 101 -3.90 8.65 2.92
N ILE A 102 -3.85 9.66 2.05
CA ILE A 102 -5.04 10.41 1.61
C ILE A 102 -6.04 9.46 0.96
N VAL A 103 -5.60 8.63 0.02
CA VAL A 103 -6.49 7.70 -0.68
C VAL A 103 -7.07 6.67 0.30
N ALA A 104 -6.24 6.05 1.15
CA ALA A 104 -6.69 5.11 2.16
C ALA A 104 -7.75 5.74 3.08
N GLY A 105 -7.48 6.93 3.63
CA GLY A 105 -8.40 7.63 4.51
C GLY A 105 -9.73 8.02 3.84
N VAL A 106 -9.68 8.53 2.61
CA VAL A 106 -10.88 8.90 1.83
C VAL A 106 -11.76 7.66 1.56
N TYR A 107 -11.16 6.56 1.12
CA TYR A 107 -11.91 5.35 0.81
C TYR A 107 -12.41 4.62 2.05
N ASN A 108 -11.66 4.62 3.15
CA ASN A 108 -12.15 4.13 4.43
C ASN A 108 -13.37 4.93 4.92
N SER A 109 -13.33 6.27 4.80
CA SER A 109 -14.47 7.12 5.14
C SER A 109 -15.70 6.85 4.25
N LYS A 110 -15.49 6.63 2.95
CA LYS A 110 -16.57 6.23 2.03
C LYS A 110 -17.17 4.87 2.41
N GLY A 111 -16.32 3.91 2.77
CA GLY A 111 -16.74 2.61 3.30
C GLY A 111 -17.63 2.77 4.53
N ASN A 112 -17.21 3.58 5.50
CA ASN A 112 -17.96 3.81 6.74
C ASN A 112 -19.34 4.44 6.48
N LYS A 113 -19.41 5.47 5.63
CA LYS A 113 -20.67 6.13 5.26
C LYS A 113 -21.62 5.18 4.53
N GLN A 114 -21.09 4.38 3.61
CA GLN A 114 -21.87 3.39 2.89
C GLN A 114 -22.36 2.27 3.84
N THR A 115 -21.54 1.87 4.82
CA THR A 115 -21.90 0.91 5.86
C THR A 115 -23.04 1.40 6.73
N GLU A 116 -22.97 2.63 7.20
CA GLU A 116 -24.05 3.26 7.94
C GLU A 116 -25.33 3.33 7.09
N TRP A 117 -25.21 3.73 5.84
CA TRP A 117 -26.33 3.82 4.91
C TRP A 117 -27.05 2.48 4.72
N PHE A 118 -26.33 1.41 4.36
CA PHE A 118 -27.00 0.13 4.10
C PHE A 118 -27.57 -0.48 5.38
N LYS A 119 -26.92 -0.29 6.53
CA LYS A 119 -27.45 -0.77 7.82
C LYS A 119 -28.76 -0.06 8.15
N ASN A 120 -28.82 1.26 7.95
CA ASN A 120 -30.05 2.02 8.16
C ASN A 120 -31.15 1.59 7.19
N TYR A 121 -30.81 1.38 5.91
CA TYR A 121 -31.74 0.85 4.91
C TYR A 121 -32.30 -0.53 5.31
N ALA A 122 -31.44 -1.45 5.73
CA ALA A 122 -31.87 -2.76 6.22
C ALA A 122 -32.75 -2.64 7.47
N ASN A 123 -32.41 -1.76 8.40
CA ASN A 123 -33.21 -1.55 9.61
C ASN A 123 -34.61 -0.98 9.33
N GLU A 124 -34.78 -0.28 8.22
CA GLU A 124 -36.05 0.28 7.79
C GLU A 124 -36.91 -0.73 7.02
N HIS A 125 -36.28 -1.57 6.19
CA HIS A 125 -36.97 -2.39 5.19
C HIS A 125 -36.90 -3.91 5.43
N TYR A 126 -36.01 -4.38 6.30
CA TYR A 126 -35.85 -5.80 6.59
C TYR A 126 -36.30 -6.11 8.02
N SER A 127 -37.13 -7.15 8.16
CA SER A 127 -37.58 -7.66 9.46
C SER A 127 -37.28 -9.16 9.59
N PRO A 128 -36.44 -9.56 10.56
CA PRO A 128 -36.22 -10.97 10.86
C PRO A 128 -37.48 -11.63 11.43
N VAL A 129 -38.42 -10.85 11.97
CA VAL A 129 -39.73 -11.33 12.42
C VAL A 129 -40.59 -11.73 11.23
N ARG A 130 -40.64 -10.91 10.16
CA ARG A 130 -41.33 -11.27 8.91
C ARG A 130 -40.77 -12.56 8.31
N TYR A 131 -39.44 -12.67 8.28
CA TYR A 131 -38.76 -13.88 7.86
C TYR A 131 -39.10 -15.08 8.75
N ALA A 132 -39.04 -14.93 10.07
CA ALA A 132 -39.37 -16.00 11.03
C ALA A 132 -40.81 -16.47 10.88
N ASP A 133 -41.77 -15.58 10.68
CA ASP A 133 -43.16 -15.93 10.40
C ASP A 133 -43.32 -16.73 9.10
N TRP A 134 -42.54 -16.38 8.08
CA TRP A 134 -42.54 -17.12 6.82
C TRP A 134 -41.95 -18.52 7.01
N VAL A 135 -40.80 -18.64 7.70
CA VAL A 135 -40.19 -19.95 8.00
C VAL A 135 -41.15 -20.80 8.85
N LEU A 136 -41.78 -20.23 9.87
CA LEU A 136 -42.75 -20.91 10.73
C LEU A 136 -43.95 -21.44 9.92
N ARG A 137 -44.51 -20.63 9.01
CA ARG A 137 -45.64 -21.04 8.18
C ARG A 137 -45.32 -22.19 7.23
N ASN A 138 -44.11 -22.20 6.66
CA ASN A 138 -43.72 -23.17 5.64
C ASN A 138 -43.07 -24.44 6.23
N TYR A 139 -42.41 -24.31 7.39
CA TYR A 139 -41.56 -25.36 7.95
C TYR A 139 -41.83 -25.65 9.43
N GLY A 140 -42.77 -24.96 10.08
CA GLY A 140 -43.07 -25.15 11.51
C GLY A 140 -43.47 -26.58 11.89
N SER A 141 -44.02 -27.35 10.96
CA SER A 141 -44.35 -28.77 11.18
C SER A 141 -43.13 -29.66 11.40
N LEU A 142 -41.92 -29.22 11.02
CA LEU A 142 -40.68 -29.95 11.27
C LEU A 142 -40.35 -30.02 12.76
N ILE A 143 -40.87 -29.08 13.55
CA ILE A 143 -40.57 -28.95 14.97
C ILE A 143 -41.87 -28.77 15.77
N PRO A 144 -42.37 -29.81 16.43
CA PRO A 144 -43.55 -29.69 17.28
C PRO A 144 -43.38 -28.63 18.38
N GLY A 145 -44.36 -27.73 18.51
CA GLY A 145 -44.43 -26.71 19.57
C GLY A 145 -43.62 -25.43 19.31
N ILE A 146 -42.94 -25.31 18.16
CA ILE A 146 -42.14 -24.14 17.80
C ILE A 146 -42.95 -22.83 17.74
N ASP A 147 -44.22 -22.91 17.38
CA ASP A 147 -45.16 -21.78 17.34
C ASP A 147 -45.30 -21.07 18.70
N THR A 148 -45.12 -21.80 19.80
CA THR A 148 -45.20 -21.27 21.17
C THR A 148 -43.87 -20.75 21.72
N THR A 149 -42.73 -21.14 21.13
CA THR A 149 -41.39 -20.81 21.65
C THR A 149 -40.60 -19.85 20.76
N LEU A 150 -40.99 -19.68 19.49
CA LEU A 150 -40.30 -18.81 18.54
C LEU A 150 -40.35 -17.33 18.95
N TYR A 151 -41.39 -16.93 19.69
CA TYR A 151 -41.60 -15.56 20.13
C TYR A 151 -41.72 -15.46 21.66
N TYR A 152 -40.92 -14.60 22.28
CA TYR A 152 -41.03 -14.29 23.71
C TYR A 152 -42.28 -13.48 24.06
N ARG A 153 -42.76 -12.71 23.08
CA ARG A 153 -44.02 -11.96 23.11
C ARG A 153 -44.63 -11.92 21.71
N PRO A 154 -45.95 -11.77 21.56
CA PRO A 154 -46.57 -11.65 20.25
C PRO A 154 -45.92 -10.53 19.41
N PRO A 155 -45.49 -10.81 18.16
CA PRO A 155 -44.89 -9.81 17.30
C PRO A 155 -45.91 -8.75 16.89
N THR A 156 -45.45 -7.51 16.72
CA THR A 156 -46.29 -6.41 16.22
C THR A 156 -46.02 -6.18 14.73
N SER A 157 -46.99 -5.63 14.00
CA SER A 157 -46.85 -5.33 12.57
C SER A 157 -45.80 -4.26 12.25
N SER A 158 -45.29 -3.56 13.27
CA SER A 158 -44.28 -2.51 13.16
C SER A 158 -43.05 -2.79 14.04
N GLU A 159 -42.75 -4.06 14.31
CA GLU A 159 -41.58 -4.44 15.10
C GLU A 159 -40.30 -3.92 14.44
N LYS A 160 -39.53 -3.14 15.18
CA LYS A 160 -38.27 -2.53 14.73
C LYS A 160 -37.08 -3.15 15.47
N PRO A 161 -35.85 -2.97 14.97
CA PRO A 161 -34.68 -3.37 15.73
C PRO A 161 -34.72 -2.83 17.18
N PRO A 162 -34.31 -3.62 18.19
CA PRO A 162 -33.51 -4.84 18.09
C PRO A 162 -34.29 -6.17 17.93
N PHE A 163 -35.60 -6.13 17.67
CA PHE A 163 -36.44 -7.33 17.52
C PHE A 163 -36.47 -8.23 18.77
N ASP A 164 -36.72 -7.62 19.93
CA ASP A 164 -36.67 -8.28 21.24
C ASP A 164 -37.73 -9.38 21.42
N CYS A 165 -38.75 -9.41 20.57
CA CYS A 165 -39.79 -10.43 20.59
C CYS A 165 -39.34 -11.78 20.03
N LEU A 166 -38.28 -11.80 19.21
CA LEU A 166 -37.86 -13.00 18.47
C LEU A 166 -36.83 -13.81 19.26
N SER A 167 -37.08 -15.10 19.42
CA SER A 167 -36.10 -16.05 19.93
C SER A 167 -35.16 -16.48 18.79
N TRP A 168 -33.99 -15.85 18.71
CA TRP A 168 -32.96 -16.16 17.71
C TRP A 168 -32.49 -17.63 17.78
N ILE A 169 -32.43 -18.19 19.00
CA ILE A 169 -32.06 -19.59 19.22
C ILE A 169 -33.08 -20.53 18.58
N GLU A 170 -34.37 -20.27 18.80
CA GLU A 170 -35.45 -21.10 18.24
C GLU A 170 -35.57 -20.92 16.72
N LEU A 171 -35.38 -19.69 16.21
CA LEU A 171 -35.30 -19.45 14.77
C LEU A 171 -34.15 -20.24 14.14
N ASN A 172 -32.94 -20.14 14.68
CA ASN A 172 -31.78 -20.86 14.14
C ASN A 172 -31.90 -22.38 14.29
N ARG A 173 -32.60 -22.86 15.31
CA ARG A 173 -32.94 -24.27 15.46
C ARG A 173 -33.88 -24.71 14.35
N LEU A 174 -34.94 -23.95 14.07
CA LEU A 174 -35.86 -24.20 12.97
C LEU A 174 -35.15 -24.20 11.61
N GLU A 175 -34.33 -23.18 11.35
CA GLU A 175 -33.51 -23.13 10.12
C GLU A 175 -32.57 -24.34 9.98
N GLY A 176 -32.10 -24.89 11.11
CA GLY A 176 -31.25 -26.08 11.13
C GLY A 176 -31.95 -27.38 10.73
N GLU A 177 -33.27 -27.46 10.87
CA GLU A 177 -34.07 -28.62 10.45
C GLU A 177 -34.49 -28.53 8.97
N VAL A 178 -34.41 -27.34 8.37
CA VAL A 178 -34.76 -27.13 6.95
C VAL A 178 -33.59 -27.55 6.06
N SER A 179 -33.68 -28.73 5.47
CA SER A 179 -32.61 -29.32 4.64
C SER A 179 -32.22 -28.50 3.41
N THR A 180 -33.09 -27.62 2.91
CA THR A 180 -32.81 -26.73 1.78
C THR A 180 -32.06 -25.46 2.16
N PHE A 181 -32.00 -25.11 3.45
CA PHE A 181 -31.26 -23.94 3.92
C PHE A 181 -29.79 -24.26 4.04
N THR A 182 -28.96 -23.28 3.66
CA THR A 182 -27.50 -23.42 3.66
C THR A 182 -26.83 -22.63 4.77
N HIS A 183 -27.53 -21.64 5.31
CA HIS A 183 -27.03 -20.71 6.33
C HIS A 183 -28.10 -20.49 7.40
N ARG A 184 -27.67 -19.98 8.57
CA ARG A 184 -28.55 -19.54 9.65
C ARG A 184 -28.48 -18.03 9.77
N LEU A 185 -29.59 -17.40 10.12
CA LEU A 185 -29.62 -15.95 10.28
C LEU A 185 -28.83 -15.55 11.55
N PRO A 186 -27.75 -14.76 11.45
CA PRO A 186 -26.98 -14.32 12.61
C PRO A 186 -27.78 -13.34 13.46
N LEU A 187 -27.29 -13.09 14.67
CA LEU A 187 -27.91 -12.13 15.58
C LEU A 187 -27.93 -10.72 14.97
N TYR A 188 -29.03 -10.00 15.22
CA TYR A 188 -29.13 -8.60 14.82
C TYR A 188 -27.94 -7.79 15.37
N GLY A 189 -27.37 -6.92 14.53
CA GLY A 189 -26.25 -6.04 14.87
C GLY A 189 -24.89 -6.59 14.43
N GLU A 190 -24.76 -7.89 14.20
CA GLU A 190 -23.53 -8.48 13.65
C GLU A 190 -23.33 -8.06 12.18
N GLN A 191 -22.08 -7.88 11.76
CA GLN A 191 -21.79 -7.58 10.35
C GLN A 191 -22.30 -8.68 9.41
N GLN A 192 -22.21 -9.93 9.85
CA GLN A 192 -22.65 -11.08 9.07
C GLN A 192 -24.17 -11.06 8.84
N TYR A 193 -24.97 -10.59 9.81
CA TYR A 193 -26.41 -10.42 9.62
C TYR A 193 -26.71 -9.56 8.39
N PHE A 194 -26.10 -8.37 8.31
CA PHE A 194 -26.31 -7.46 7.19
C PHE A 194 -25.77 -7.99 5.85
N GLU A 195 -24.71 -8.79 5.86
CA GLU A 195 -24.21 -9.46 4.64
C GLU A 195 -25.21 -10.49 4.12
N LEU A 196 -25.68 -11.38 5.01
CA LEU A 196 -26.42 -12.56 4.59
C LEU A 196 -27.79 -12.20 4.01
N ILE A 197 -28.49 -11.21 4.60
CA ILE A 197 -29.82 -10.76 4.15
C ILE A 197 -29.83 -10.16 2.73
N GLY A 198 -28.66 -9.78 2.20
CA GLY A 198 -28.49 -9.26 0.83
C GLY A 198 -27.76 -10.20 -0.12
N LYS A 199 -27.38 -11.39 0.33
CA LYS A 199 -26.53 -12.33 -0.41
C LYS A 199 -27.21 -13.65 -0.67
N TYR A 200 -27.93 -14.18 0.31
CA TYR A 200 -28.60 -15.47 0.20
C TYR A 200 -30.10 -15.29 0.07
N LYS A 201 -30.64 -15.75 -1.06
CA LYS A 201 -32.05 -15.62 -1.41
C LYS A 201 -32.99 -16.25 -0.37
N GLN A 202 -32.53 -17.23 0.41
CA GLN A 202 -33.30 -17.82 1.51
C GLN A 202 -33.78 -16.77 2.53
N PHE A 203 -33.01 -15.70 2.74
CA PHE A 203 -33.37 -14.63 3.67
C PHE A 203 -34.25 -13.56 3.02
N SER A 204 -34.55 -13.65 1.72
CA SER A 204 -35.28 -12.60 1.01
C SER A 204 -36.61 -12.26 1.67
N LYS A 205 -37.35 -13.25 2.18
CA LYS A 205 -38.70 -13.07 2.75
C LYS A 205 -38.79 -12.19 4.01
N GLY A 206 -37.67 -11.73 4.55
CA GLY A 206 -37.65 -10.68 5.57
C GLY A 206 -37.82 -9.25 5.01
N TRP A 207 -37.61 -9.03 3.72
CA TRP A 207 -37.74 -7.72 3.06
C TRP A 207 -39.21 -7.29 2.94
N ASP A 208 -39.47 -5.99 3.05
CA ASP A 208 -40.82 -5.45 3.15
C ASP A 208 -41.64 -5.54 1.86
N THR A 209 -40.97 -5.56 0.70
CA THR A 209 -41.56 -5.75 -0.63
C THR A 209 -41.90 -7.20 -0.98
N GLU A 210 -41.42 -8.18 -0.21
CA GLU A 210 -41.74 -9.59 -0.45
C GLU A 210 -43.15 -9.95 0.03
N ASP A 211 -43.82 -10.82 -0.73
CA ASP A 211 -45.07 -11.44 -0.30
C ASP A 211 -44.80 -12.50 0.79
N PRO A 212 -45.33 -12.32 2.02
CA PRO A 212 -45.13 -13.27 3.12
C PRO A 212 -45.91 -14.58 2.95
N TYR A 213 -46.79 -14.71 1.95
CA TYR A 213 -47.54 -15.93 1.66
C TYR A 213 -46.96 -16.73 0.49
N GLU A 214 -46.02 -16.16 -0.25
CA GLU A 214 -45.35 -16.85 -1.34
C GLU A 214 -44.35 -17.88 -0.81
N THR A 215 -44.42 -19.11 -1.32
CA THR A 215 -43.54 -20.21 -0.89
C THR A 215 -42.19 -20.22 -1.61
N ASP A 216 -42.10 -19.56 -2.77
CA ASP A 216 -40.85 -19.45 -3.53
C ASP A 216 -39.97 -18.32 -2.98
N HIS A 217 -38.75 -18.68 -2.58
CA HIS A 217 -37.70 -17.76 -2.12
C HIS A 217 -36.54 -17.65 -3.14
N LEU A 218 -36.64 -18.30 -4.31
CA LEU A 218 -35.62 -18.32 -5.35
C LEU A 218 -35.70 -17.11 -6.30
N THR A 219 -36.82 -16.40 -6.30
CA THR A 219 -37.06 -15.17 -7.06
C THR A 219 -37.38 -13.99 -6.15
N PRO A 220 -36.38 -13.45 -5.41
CA PRO A 220 -36.57 -12.22 -4.65
C PRO A 220 -36.97 -11.03 -5.53
N SER A 221 -37.64 -10.07 -4.92
CA SER A 221 -37.92 -8.74 -5.44
C SER A 221 -36.64 -7.93 -5.71
N ASP A 222 -36.80 -6.86 -6.51
CA ASP A 222 -35.70 -5.96 -6.87
C ASP A 222 -35.02 -5.30 -5.66
N GLN A 223 -35.75 -5.12 -4.54
CA GLN A 223 -35.23 -4.55 -3.31
C GLN A 223 -34.07 -5.36 -2.72
N PHE A 224 -34.19 -6.69 -2.70
CA PHE A 224 -33.15 -7.60 -2.23
C PHE A 224 -31.85 -7.41 -3.05
N TYR A 225 -31.98 -7.35 -4.37
CA TYR A 225 -30.82 -7.18 -5.26
C TYR A 225 -30.21 -5.78 -5.14
N TYR A 226 -31.05 -4.74 -5.04
CA TYR A 226 -30.61 -3.38 -4.81
C TYR A 226 -29.78 -3.25 -3.53
N TYR A 227 -30.28 -3.79 -2.42
CA TYR A 227 -29.56 -3.82 -1.15
C TYR A 227 -28.22 -4.57 -1.29
N GLY A 228 -28.22 -5.73 -1.93
CA GLY A 228 -26.99 -6.50 -2.18
C GLY A 228 -25.93 -5.70 -2.95
N VAL A 229 -26.32 -4.87 -3.93
CA VAL A 229 -25.41 -3.97 -4.65
C VAL A 229 -24.82 -2.91 -3.72
N GLU A 230 -25.64 -2.28 -2.89
CA GLU A 230 -25.21 -1.23 -1.98
C GLU A 230 -24.34 -1.75 -0.81
N PHE A 231 -24.60 -2.98 -0.34
CA PHE A 231 -23.71 -3.69 0.58
C PHE A 231 -22.34 -3.93 -0.07
N ASN A 232 -22.31 -4.50 -1.29
CA ASN A 232 -21.08 -4.78 -2.02
C ASN A 232 -20.27 -3.52 -2.38
N LYS A 233 -20.92 -2.35 -2.45
CA LYS A 233 -20.26 -1.07 -2.68
C LYS A 233 -19.38 -0.64 -1.49
N ALA A 234 -19.81 -0.91 -0.25
CA ALA A 234 -18.98 -0.66 0.92
C ALA A 234 -17.70 -1.51 0.90
N ASP A 235 -17.85 -2.81 0.61
CA ASP A 235 -16.73 -3.75 0.46
C ASP A 235 -15.70 -3.27 -0.59
N LYS A 236 -16.16 -2.76 -1.73
CA LYS A 236 -15.27 -2.17 -2.75
C LYS A 236 -14.47 -0.97 -2.21
N TYR A 237 -15.07 -0.11 -1.40
CA TYR A 237 -14.36 1.02 -0.82
C TYR A 237 -13.31 0.58 0.20
N TYR A 238 -13.63 -0.36 1.07
CA TYR A 238 -12.65 -0.92 2.01
C TYR A 238 -11.49 -1.61 1.30
N LYS A 239 -11.76 -2.40 0.25
CA LYS A 239 -10.70 -3.05 -0.56
C LYS A 239 -9.74 -2.05 -1.19
N ILE A 240 -10.23 -0.89 -1.63
CA ILE A 240 -9.36 0.18 -2.15
C ILE A 240 -8.52 0.76 -1.00
N SER A 241 -9.10 1.01 0.16
CA SER A 241 -8.36 1.46 1.34
C SER A 241 -7.23 0.49 1.71
N ASP A 242 -7.56 -0.80 1.87
CA ASP A 242 -6.60 -1.85 2.25
C ASP A 242 -5.48 -2.04 1.23
N MET A 243 -5.80 -1.87 -0.06
CA MET A 243 -4.78 -1.86 -1.12
C MET A 243 -3.78 -0.72 -0.90
N PHE A 244 -4.23 0.49 -0.53
CA PHE A 244 -3.32 1.62 -0.30
C PHE A 244 -2.56 1.52 1.03
N ILE A 245 -3.12 0.87 2.06
CA ILE A 245 -2.34 0.47 3.24
C ILE A 245 -1.21 -0.50 2.85
N SER A 246 -1.47 -1.44 1.95
CA SER A 246 -0.44 -2.32 1.41
C SER A 246 0.63 -1.56 0.63
N VAL A 247 0.24 -0.55 -0.16
CA VAL A 247 1.17 0.34 -0.88
C VAL A 247 2.08 1.09 0.11
N ILE A 248 1.53 1.63 1.20
CA ILE A 248 2.30 2.30 2.26
C ILE A 248 3.37 1.35 2.82
N ILE A 249 3.00 0.14 3.22
CA ILE A 249 3.95 -0.83 3.78
C ILE A 249 5.09 -1.14 2.79
N VAL A 250 4.76 -1.35 1.51
CA VAL A 250 5.76 -1.59 0.46
C VAL A 250 6.64 -0.36 0.25
N ASN A 251 6.07 0.85 0.28
CA ASN A 251 6.78 2.11 0.15
C ASN A 251 7.86 2.27 1.23
N HIS A 252 7.54 1.97 2.50
CA HIS A 252 8.50 1.97 3.60
C HIS A 252 9.68 1.02 3.37
N ILE A 253 9.41 -0.21 2.92
CA ILE A 253 10.46 -1.23 2.69
C ILE A 253 11.36 -0.82 1.52
N VAL A 254 10.75 -0.40 0.41
CA VAL A 254 11.49 -0.01 -0.79
C VAL A 254 12.32 1.25 -0.55
N SER A 255 11.78 2.24 0.17
CA SER A 255 12.53 3.44 0.55
C SER A 255 13.68 3.12 1.51
N ALA A 256 13.47 2.28 2.54
CA ALA A 256 14.56 1.87 3.42
C ALA A 256 15.73 1.23 2.66
N PHE A 257 15.42 0.38 1.67
CA PHE A 257 16.43 -0.26 0.84
C PHE A 257 17.10 0.73 -0.14
N ASP A 258 16.34 1.62 -0.79
CA ASP A 258 16.94 2.63 -1.67
C ASP A 258 17.79 3.64 -0.90
N ALA A 259 17.39 4.05 0.31
CA ALA A 259 18.19 4.90 1.19
C ALA A 259 19.54 4.27 1.55
N TYR A 260 19.55 2.97 1.89
CA TYR A 260 20.79 2.21 2.13
C TYR A 260 21.73 2.27 0.92
N LEU A 261 21.20 2.00 -0.28
CA LEU A 261 21.98 2.00 -1.51
C LEU A 261 22.45 3.41 -1.88
N THR A 262 21.61 4.42 -1.66
CA THR A 262 21.92 5.81 -1.94
C THR A 262 23.04 6.32 -1.04
N ALA A 263 23.00 6.03 0.26
CA ALA A 263 24.08 6.35 1.19
C ALA A 263 25.38 5.60 0.85
N SER A 264 25.29 4.31 0.52
CA SER A 264 26.47 3.53 0.09
C SER A 264 27.11 4.12 -1.18
N ARG A 265 26.29 4.54 -2.16
CA ARG A 265 26.77 5.19 -3.39
C ARG A 265 27.36 6.58 -3.12
N TYR A 266 26.77 7.34 -2.20
CA TYR A 266 27.29 8.62 -1.77
C TYR A 266 28.72 8.48 -1.22
N ASN A 267 28.95 7.53 -0.31
CA ASN A 267 30.29 7.27 0.24
C ASN A 267 31.28 6.83 -0.85
N ASN A 268 30.87 5.92 -1.75
CA ASN A 268 31.74 5.49 -2.85
C ASN A 268 32.10 6.64 -3.80
N ALA A 269 31.20 7.59 -4.03
CA ALA A 269 31.47 8.78 -4.83
C ALA A 269 32.48 9.72 -4.13
N LEU A 270 32.43 9.84 -2.81
CA LEU A 270 33.44 10.59 -2.03
C LEU A 270 34.84 9.97 -2.16
N HIS A 271 34.94 8.64 -2.16
CA HIS A 271 36.22 7.94 -2.33
C HIS A 271 36.77 7.97 -3.77
N ALA A 272 35.95 8.36 -4.75
CA ALA A 272 36.34 8.41 -6.15
C ALA A 272 36.85 9.80 -6.59
N ASP A 273 36.97 10.77 -5.68
CA ASP A 273 37.43 12.12 -6.00
C ASP A 273 38.89 12.09 -6.51
N VAL A 274 39.08 12.54 -7.76
CA VAL A 274 40.38 12.53 -8.44
C VAL A 274 41.09 13.84 -8.12
N GLN A 275 42.13 13.79 -7.30
CA GLN A 275 42.92 14.98 -6.99
C GLN A 275 43.90 15.23 -8.13
N LEU A 276 43.77 16.39 -8.80
CA LEU A 276 44.78 16.87 -9.73
C LEU A 276 45.96 17.41 -8.93
N LYS A 277 47.06 16.65 -8.87
CA LYS A 277 48.33 17.13 -8.30
C LYS A 277 49.22 17.65 -9.42
N MET A 278 49.78 18.83 -9.23
CA MET A 278 50.80 19.37 -10.14
C MET A 278 52.12 18.66 -9.88
N GLN A 279 52.67 17.97 -10.90
CA GLN A 279 53.97 17.33 -10.82
C GLN A 279 55.00 18.10 -11.65
N PRO A 280 56.16 18.47 -11.09
CA PRO A 280 57.23 19.12 -11.84
C PRO A 280 57.90 18.11 -12.79
N THR A 281 58.08 18.50 -14.05
CA THR A 281 58.82 17.73 -15.07
C THR A 281 59.84 18.60 -15.79
N ILE A 282 60.71 17.98 -16.62
CA ILE A 282 61.72 18.68 -17.42
C ILE A 282 61.13 19.67 -18.44
N TYR A 283 59.83 19.57 -18.72
CA TYR A 283 59.10 20.44 -19.65
C TYR A 283 58.23 21.49 -18.92
N GLY A 284 58.27 21.54 -17.58
CA GLY A 284 57.43 22.41 -16.76
C GLY A 284 56.49 21.64 -15.82
N MET A 285 55.57 22.37 -15.18
CA MET A 285 54.55 21.79 -14.30
C MET A 285 53.46 21.15 -15.14
N ILE A 286 53.21 19.85 -14.97
CA ILE A 286 52.09 19.16 -15.62
C ILE A 286 51.03 18.76 -14.57
N PRO A 287 49.73 18.96 -14.84
CA PRO A 287 48.69 18.43 -13.99
C PRO A 287 48.64 16.90 -14.16
N THR A 288 48.74 16.18 -13.05
CA THR A 288 48.59 14.73 -13.01
C THR A 288 47.36 14.38 -12.19
N ALA A 289 46.45 13.60 -12.77
CA ALA A 289 45.30 13.05 -12.07
C ALA A 289 45.79 11.91 -11.17
N GLU A 290 45.70 12.08 -9.85
CA GLU A 290 45.95 11.01 -8.88
C GLU A 290 44.61 10.56 -8.29
N ALA A 291 44.18 9.35 -8.65
CA ALA A 291 43.03 8.72 -8.04
C ALA A 291 43.46 8.03 -6.74
N HIS A 292 43.07 8.58 -5.59
CA HIS A 292 43.32 7.96 -4.29
C HIS A 292 42.15 7.03 -3.95
N ILE A 293 42.22 5.78 -4.39
CA ILE A 293 41.26 4.76 -3.99
C ILE A 293 41.64 4.25 -2.61
N THR A 294 40.88 4.68 -1.59
CA THR A 294 41.07 4.19 -0.22
C THR A 294 40.04 3.08 0.02
N TYR A 295 40.49 1.83 0.16
CA TYR A 295 39.64 0.71 0.54
C TYR A 295 39.77 0.44 2.04
N THR A 296 38.66 0.49 2.76
CA THR A 296 38.53 -0.05 4.11
C THR A 296 37.75 -1.37 4.04
N PHE A 297 38.37 -2.45 4.55
CA PHE A 297 37.74 -3.77 4.67
C PHE A 297 36.80 -3.83 5.88
#